data_AF-A0A9E2KP92-F1
#
_entry.id   AF-A0A9E2KP92-F1
#
_cell.length_a   1.000
_cell.length_b   1.000
_cell.length_c   1.000
_cell.angle_alpha   90.00
_cell.angle_beta   90.00
_cell.angle_gamma   90.00
#
_symmetry.space_group_name_H-M   'P 1'
#
loop_
_entity.id
_entity.type
_entity.pdbx_description
1 polymer ?
#
loop_
_entity_poly.entity_id
_entity_poly.type
_entity_poly.pdbx_seq_one_letter_code
_entity_poly.pdbx_strand_id
1 'polypeptide(L)' 'MEIGESLKDMGLTQSEMVQGIVTESFYSKVERGVYKIDAETLIKIISAHDVDPINFFNRLGQLKNNTSEVIMIMNIFLR' A
#
# COMPACT_ATOMS: atom_id res chain seq x y z
N MET A 1 8.24 -8.72 -3.02
CA MET A 1 7.59 -7.48 -3.45
C MET A 1 7.53 -6.49 -2.31
N GLU A 2 7.96 -5.27 -2.57
CA GLU A 2 7.80 -4.13 -1.66
C GLU A 2 6.46 -3.43 -1.90
N ILE A 3 5.94 -2.69 -0.91
CA ILE A 3 4.65 -1.98 -1.00
C ILE A 3 4.60 -1.10 -2.26
N GLY A 4 5.70 -0.43 -2.59
CA GLY A 4 5.81 0.41 -3.78
C GLY A 4 5.54 -0.33 -5.10
N GLU A 5 6.01 -1.57 -5.24
CA GLU A 5 5.78 -2.37 -6.44
C GLU A 5 4.30 -2.75 -6.57
N SER A 6 3.65 -3.13 -5.47
CA SER A 6 2.22 -3.49 -5.49
C SER A 6 1.30 -2.30 -5.76
N LEU A 7 1.71 -1.10 -5.36
CA LEU A 7 1.00 0.12 -5.74
C LEU A 7 1.19 0.43 -7.23
N LYS A 8 2.40 0.24 -7.76
CA LYS A 8 2.69 0.39 -9.19
C LYS A 8 1.89 -0.57 -10.06
N ASP A 9 1.66 -1.80 -9.57
CA ASP A 9 0.86 -2.82 -10.25
C ASP A 9 -0.63 -2.45 -10.38
N MET A 10 -1.09 -1.37 -9.73
CA MET A 10 -2.44 -0.83 -9.95
C MET A 10 -2.60 -0.13 -11.30
N GLY A 11 -1.51 0.10 -12.05
CA GLY A 11 -1.54 0.60 -13.42
C GLY A 11 -1.85 2.09 -13.57
N LEU A 12 -1.83 2.84 -12.47
CA LEU A 12 -2.04 4.29 -12.43
C LEU A 12 -0.71 5.02 -12.64
N THR A 13 -0.75 6.22 -13.21
CA THR A 13 0.41 7.11 -13.18
C THR A 13 0.67 7.60 -11.76
N GLN A 14 1.90 8.05 -11.46
CA GLN A 14 2.25 8.55 -10.13
C GLN A 14 1.37 9.74 -9.71
N SER A 15 1.00 10.61 -10.65
CA SER A 15 0.12 11.75 -10.41
C SER A 15 -1.32 11.32 -10.08
N GLU A 16 -1.89 10.41 -10.87
CA GLU A 16 -3.22 9.84 -10.63
C GLU A 16 -3.26 9.09 -9.29
N MET A 17 -2.19 8.37 -8.96
CA MET A 17 -2.13 7.57 -7.75
C MET A 17 -2.14 8.42 -6.49
N VAL A 18 -1.38 9.51 -6.44
CA VAL A 18 -1.23 10.32 -5.21
C VAL A 18 -2.38 11.27 -4.94
N GLN A 19 -3.10 11.76 -5.96
CA GLN A 19 -4.20 12.73 -5.84
C GLN A 19 -3.94 13.89 -4.84
N GLY A 20 -2.69 14.36 -4.74
CA GLY A 20 -2.28 15.43 -3.82
C GLY A 20 -2.08 15.01 -2.35
N ILE A 21 -2.28 13.74 -1.97
CA ILE A 21 -2.04 13.22 -0.61
C ILE A 21 -0.56 13.32 -0.24
N VAL A 22 0.31 13.04 -1.22
CA VAL A 22 1.75 13.23 -1.16
C VAL A 22 2.24 13.83 -2.47
N THR A 23 3.50 14.27 -2.49
CA THR A 23 4.11 14.73 -3.74
C THR A 23 4.44 13.54 -4.65
N GLU A 24 4.36 13.75 -5.96
CA GLU A 24 4.76 12.75 -6.96
C GLU A 24 6.21 12.30 -6.77
N SER A 25 7.13 13.23 -6.46
CA SER A 25 8.54 12.93 -6.19
C SER A 25 8.74 12.01 -4.98
N PHE A 26 7.98 12.22 -3.90
CA PHE A 26 7.98 11.32 -2.75
C PHE A 26 7.48 9.93 -3.15
N TYR A 27 6.33 9.87 -3.83
CA TYR A 27 5.72 8.61 -4.25
C TYR A 27 6.61 7.82 -5.23
N SER A 28 7.27 8.51 -6.16
CA SER A 28 8.26 7.95 -7.08
C SER A 28 9.41 7.25 -6.35
N LYS A 29 9.83 7.75 -5.19
CA LYS A 29 10.86 7.11 -4.34
C LYS A 29 10.29 5.90 -3.59
N VAL A 30 9.01 5.91 -3.24
CA VAL A 30 8.33 4.76 -2.64
C VAL A 30 8.21 3.61 -3.64
N GLU A 31 7.77 3.87 -4.88
CA GLU A 31 7.70 2.83 -5.92
C GLU A 31 9.06 2.16 -6.21
N ARG A 32 10.16 2.90 -6.06
CA ARG A 32 11.53 2.39 -6.25
C ARG A 32 12.14 1.75 -5.00
N GLY A 33 11.41 1.66 -3.88
CA GLY A 33 11.92 1.11 -2.62
C GLY A 33 12.95 1.99 -1.91
N VAL A 34 13.11 3.24 -2.34
CA VAL A 34 14.08 4.18 -1.74
C VAL A 34 13.53 4.72 -0.42
N TYR A 35 12.25 5.10 -0.41
CA TYR A 35 11.56 5.63 0.78
C TYR A 35 10.47 4.67 1.24
N LYS A 36 10.30 4.59 2.56
CA LYS A 36 9.15 3.94 3.17
C LYS A 36 7.97 4.90 3.18
N ILE A 37 6.78 4.35 3.05
CA ILE A 37 5.52 5.04 3.29
C ILE A 37 4.95 4.57 4.62
N ASP A 38 4.40 5.49 5.41
CA ASP A 38 3.72 5.12 6.64
C ASP A 38 2.33 4.54 6.35
N ALA A 39 1.78 3.81 7.32
CA ALA A 39 0.53 3.08 7.15
C ALA A 39 -0.68 4.01 6.91
N GLU A 40 -0.72 5.17 7.56
CA GLU A 40 -1.84 6.11 7.42
C GLU A 40 -1.88 6.70 6.01
N THR A 41 -0.72 7.16 5.51
CA THR A 41 -0.58 7.67 4.14
C THR A 41 -0.91 6.58 3.11
N LEU A 42 -0.43 5.35 3.32
CA LEU A 42 -0.75 4.23 2.44
C LEU A 42 -2.25 3.96 2.36
N ILE A 43 -2.93 3.89 3.52
CA ILE A 43 -4.38 3.67 3.58
C ILE A 43 -5.13 4.80 2.86
N LYS A 44 -4.72 6.07 3.07
CA LYS A 44 -5.32 7.22 2.37
C LYS A 44 -5.18 7.10 0.85
N ILE A 45 -4.00 6.75 0.35
CA ILE A 45 -3.74 6.60 -1.09
C ILE A 45 -4.63 5.52 -1.69
N ILE A 46 -4.64 4.31 -1.14
CA ILE A 46 -5.41 3.20 -1.73
C ILE A 46 -6.93 3.41 -1.59
N SER A 47 -7.38 4.01 -0.49
CA SER A 47 -8.80 4.30 -0.28
C SER A 47 -9.33 5.38 -1.23
N ALA A 48 -8.46 6.27 -1.73
CA ALA A 48 -8.83 7.27 -2.75
C ALA A 48 -9.15 6.65 -4.13
N HIS A 49 -8.86 5.36 -4.31
CA HIS A 49 -9.13 4.58 -5.52
C HIS A 49 -10.10 3.42 -5.25
N ASP A 50 -10.92 3.53 -4.20
CA ASP A 50 -11.90 2.51 -3.77
C ASP A 50 -11.28 1.11 -3.52
N VAL A 51 -9.97 1.06 -3.25
CA VAL A 51 -9.29 -0.18 -2.88
C VAL A 51 -9.46 -0.39 -1.38
N ASP A 52 -10.22 -1.42 -1.03
CA ASP A 52 -10.33 -1.88 0.36
C ASP A 52 -8.94 -2.26 0.91
N PRO A 53 -8.46 -1.59 1.99
CA PRO A 53 -7.16 -1.89 2.57
C PRO A 53 -6.99 -3.37 2.95
N ILE A 54 -8.05 -4.03 3.41
CA ILE A 54 -7.98 -5.45 3.79
C ILE A 54 -7.66 -6.30 2.57
N ASN A 55 -8.38 -6.10 1.47
CA ASN A 55 -8.10 -6.79 0.21
C ASN A 55 -6.71 -6.50 -0.36
N PHE A 56 -6.23 -5.27 -0.25
CA PHE A 56 -4.88 -4.89 -0.65
C PHE A 56 -3.81 -5.65 0.14
N PHE A 57 -3.89 -5.64 1.48
CA PHE A 57 -2.94 -6.36 2.33
C PHE A 57 -3.07 -7.88 2.21
N ASN A 58 -4.26 -8.42 1.95
CA ASN A 58 -4.43 -9.85 1.66
C ASN A 58 -3.71 -10.25 0.37
N ARG A 59 -3.79 -9.44 -0.69
CA ARG A 59 -3.01 -9.69 -1.92
C ARG A 59 -1.51 -9.65 -1.64
N LEU A 60 -1.04 -8.67 -0.86
CA LEU A 60 0.36 -8.61 -0.41
C LEU A 60 0.79 -9.85 0.39
N GLY A 61 -0.06 -10.34 1.28
CA GLY A 61 0.18 -11.52 2.12
C GLY A 61 0.14 -12.84 1.34
N GLN A 62 -0.75 -12.96 0.36
CA GLN A 62 -0.83 -14.11 -0.55
C GLN A 62 0.41 -14.23 -1.44
N LEU A 63 1.00 -13.09 -1.82
CA LEU A 63 2.29 -13.05 -2.53
C LEU A 63 3.49 -13.42 -1.63
N LYS A 64 3.32 -13.44 -0.29
CA LYS A 64 4.38 -13.73 0.69
C LYS A 64 4.32 -15.13 1.32
N ASN A 65 3.28 -15.93 1.10
CA ASN A 65 3.10 -17.24 1.74
C ASN A 65 3.39 -17.23 3.25
N ASN A 66 2.56 -16.51 4.03
CA ASN A 66 2.26 -16.84 5.44
C ASN A 66 1.09 -15.98 5.94
N THR A 67 -0.13 -16.40 5.62
CA THR A 67 -1.41 -15.78 6.01
C THR A 67 -1.56 -15.55 7.52
N SER A 68 -0.83 -16.32 8.34
CA SER A 68 -0.91 -16.30 9.81
C SER A 68 -0.37 -15.02 10.45
N GLU A 69 0.64 -14.36 9.88
CA GLU A 69 1.22 -13.13 10.47
C GLU A 69 0.34 -11.90 10.23
N VAL A 70 -0.29 -11.81 9.05
CA VAL A 70 -1.19 -10.70 8.71
C VAL A 70 -2.45 -10.73 9.58
N ILE A 71 -3.04 -11.91 9.77
CA ILE A 71 -4.21 -12.08 10.66
C ILE A 71 -3.86 -11.69 12.11
N MET A 72 -2.66 -12.06 12.59
CA MET A 72 -2.20 -11.69 13.93
C MET A 72 -2.08 -10.17 14.08
N ILE A 73 -1.53 -9.49 13.09
CA ILE A 73 -1.39 -8.02 13.08
C ILE A 73 -2.77 -7.35 13.03
N MET A 74 -3.68 -7.81 12.17
CA MET A 74 -5.04 -7.24 12.08
C MET A 74 -5.82 -7.36 13.39
N ASN A 75 -5.67 -8.48 14.10
CA ASN A 75 -6.32 -8.69 15.41
C ASN A 75 -5.78 -7.77 16.52
N ILE A 76 -4.56 -7.26 16.39
CA ILE A 76 -3.99 -6.28 17.33
C ILE A 76 -4.57 -4.88 17.07
N PHE A 77 -4.79 -4.52 15.81
CA PHE A 77 -5.28 -3.19 15.42
C PHE A 77 -6.81 -3.00 15.54
N LEU A 78 -7.58 -4.08 15.66
CA LEU A 78 -9.06 -4.07 15.73
C LEU A 78 -9.62 -4.28 17.15
N ARG A 79 -8.82 -4.05 18.20
CA ARG A 79 -9.25 -4.04 19.60
C ARG A 79 -9.28 -2.64 20.18
#